data_AF-A0A498SA36-F1
#
_entry.id   AF-A0A498SA36-F1
#
_cell.length_a   1.000
_cell.length_b   1.000
_cell.length_c   1.000
_cell.angle_alpha   90.00
_cell.angle_beta   90.00
_cell.angle_gamma   90.00
#
_symmetry.space_group_name_H-M   'P 1'
#
loop_
_entity.id
_entity.type
_entity.pdbx_description
1 polymer ?
#
loop_
_entity_poly.entity_id
_entity_poly.type
_entity_poly.pdbx_seq_one_letter_code
_entity_poly.pdbx_strand_id
1 'polypeptide(L)'
;MEEADENNAGREMKRDINDAEIESDGEWRRTDDGQKVGPYPFRLRETCWDCFSFHFILSLLMLAISTNDTRIWLDHIIANTSLGRRMLYRLDLNSLRHTYYLITPNETMFGSEHEVPNYTAQVSLWWFLFIILEFCLLFLRGHNDRFALNDSITSISAGILSQCFKPQYSSGEEGELREIEDYEQIGFLWGLHTIHHSSEYFNYTTALRQAAIQDVGLAIYDVLQAFFIPPSIFLVHRYFSEIYQFTLHTTLFDNYGKLGIILNTPSHHRVHHGRNPYCIDRNYAAVFIIWDKMFGTFEPERQFEKPFHTLYELLFVKWRMKTEKGEWMFRGIEKLKAIYYPPIYMPGMKVRRYFHWFSMVDHEEGIPMVENEVIRYNPEIPTWKKIYCFGHFLLLLAAFFHFEFDRSQMSYFTFNLKLAFFVTTIQCLGAFFDRKIYASYQEILRCVGVTAYYFHIITDPLGVQPNRLFMVATYMSSAVFWSAHIVLHIGTVPHENTEKISKMKQISSIQASDKVYHFKTNQKFYVIWELARLF
;
A
#
# COMPACT_ATOMS: atom_id res chain seq x y z
N MET A 1 27.53 27.80 -65.16
CA MET A 1 27.42 26.81 -64.08
C MET A 1 27.94 27.51 -62.85
N GLU A 2 27.01 28.11 -62.13
CA GLU A 2 27.19 29.45 -61.57
C GLU A 2 27.67 29.51 -60.11
N GLU A 3 28.26 30.65 -59.81
CA GLU A 3 28.36 31.34 -58.51
C GLU A 3 26.96 31.54 -57.87
N ALA A 4 26.74 31.83 -56.58
CA ALA A 4 27.48 31.68 -55.30
C ALA A 4 26.46 32.09 -54.17
N ASP A 5 26.73 32.53 -52.93
CA ASP A 5 27.96 32.79 -52.17
C ASP A 5 27.67 32.86 -50.63
N GLU A 6 28.76 32.96 -49.86
CA GLU A 6 28.91 33.56 -48.51
C GLU A 6 28.16 33.06 -47.26
N ASN A 7 28.82 33.34 -46.11
CA ASN A 7 28.39 33.24 -44.70
C ASN A 7 28.39 31.82 -44.09
N ASN A 8 28.76 31.62 -42.81
CA ASN A 8 28.83 32.55 -41.67
C ASN A 8 29.96 32.19 -40.68
N ALA A 9 30.23 33.01 -39.66
CA ALA A 9 31.36 32.85 -38.74
C ALA A 9 31.00 32.90 -37.24
N GLY A 10 31.70 32.09 -36.41
CA GLY A 10 32.07 32.49 -35.04
C GLY A 10 31.78 31.52 -33.88
N ARG A 11 32.86 31.16 -33.16
CA ARG A 11 32.94 30.75 -31.73
C ARG A 11 32.31 29.41 -31.33
N GLU A 12 32.75 28.71 -30.27
CA GLU A 12 33.92 28.90 -29.38
C GLU A 12 34.50 27.53 -28.95
N MET A 13 35.80 27.47 -28.63
CA MET A 13 36.52 26.25 -28.24
C MET A 13 36.86 26.27 -26.74
N LYS A 14 36.47 25.24 -25.96
CA LYS A 14 36.90 25.08 -24.56
C LYS A 14 36.83 23.63 -24.03
N ARG A 15 38.00 22.99 -24.01
CA ARG A 15 38.48 21.96 -23.05
C ARG A 15 37.67 20.67 -22.88
N ASP A 16 38.25 19.61 -23.43
CA ASP A 16 38.16 18.26 -22.89
C ASP A 16 38.72 18.19 -21.45
N ILE A 17 38.09 17.36 -20.61
CA ILE A 17 38.72 16.67 -19.49
C ILE A 17 38.19 15.24 -19.54
N ASN A 18 39.08 14.25 -19.57
CA ASN A 18 38.73 12.86 -19.84
C ASN A 18 37.92 12.23 -18.70
N ASP A 19 36.72 11.74 -19.00
CA ASP A 19 36.13 10.63 -18.24
C ASP A 19 36.75 9.33 -18.76
N ALA A 20 37.36 8.55 -17.88
CA ALA A 20 37.90 7.23 -18.22
C ALA A 20 36.85 6.16 -17.92
N GLU A 21 36.10 5.72 -18.94
CA GLU A 21 35.20 4.58 -18.81
C GLU A 21 36.01 3.30 -18.55
N ILE A 22 35.69 2.63 -17.44
CA ILE A 22 36.20 1.28 -17.18
C ILE A 22 35.22 0.32 -17.87
N GLU A 23 35.55 -0.05 -19.10
CA GLU A 23 34.83 -1.13 -19.80
C GLU A 23 34.94 -2.43 -19.00
N SER A 24 33.80 -3.03 -18.69
CA SER A 24 33.71 -4.37 -18.12
C SER A 24 32.98 -5.27 -19.13
N ASP A 25 33.69 -6.25 -19.70
CA ASP A 25 33.15 -7.16 -20.70
C ASP A 25 31.92 -7.93 -20.18
N GLY A 26 30.74 -7.52 -20.64
CA GLY A 26 29.46 -8.19 -20.40
C GLY A 26 28.78 -8.52 -21.72
N GLU A 27 28.43 -9.79 -21.92
CA GLU A 27 27.83 -10.25 -23.19
C GLU A 27 26.45 -9.61 -23.45
N TRP A 28 26.29 -9.07 -24.66
CA TRP A 28 25.07 -8.43 -25.11
C TRP A 28 24.01 -9.49 -25.49
N ARG A 29 22.88 -9.51 -24.80
CA ARG A 29 21.70 -10.26 -25.29
C ARG A 29 20.97 -9.43 -26.35
N ARG A 30 20.57 -10.08 -27.44
CA ARG A 30 19.58 -9.55 -28.38
C ARG A 30 18.20 -10.04 -27.98
N THR A 31 17.21 -9.18 -28.09
CA THR A 31 15.79 -9.54 -28.17
C THR A 31 15.38 -9.83 -29.62
N ASP A 32 14.29 -10.57 -29.83
CA ASP A 32 13.86 -11.00 -31.18
C ASP A 32 13.36 -9.84 -32.07
N ASP A 33 13.13 -8.66 -31.50
CA ASP A 33 12.84 -7.40 -32.21
C ASP A 33 14.11 -6.70 -32.76
N GLY A 34 15.29 -7.21 -32.43
CA GLY A 34 16.58 -6.67 -32.86
C GLY A 34 17.14 -5.54 -31.98
N GLN A 35 16.50 -5.19 -30.86
CA GLN A 35 17.08 -4.22 -29.92
C GLN A 35 18.34 -4.79 -29.25
N LYS A 36 19.30 -3.89 -28.98
CA LYS A 36 20.53 -4.18 -28.24
C LYS A 36 20.35 -3.78 -26.78
N VAL A 37 20.09 -4.74 -25.90
CA VAL A 37 20.18 -4.51 -24.46
C VAL A 37 21.65 -4.60 -24.06
N GLY A 38 22.25 -3.44 -23.74
CA GLY A 38 23.65 -3.34 -23.31
C GLY A 38 23.84 -3.57 -21.81
N PRO A 39 25.09 -3.78 -21.36
CA PRO A 39 25.41 -3.79 -19.93
C PRO A 39 25.00 -2.46 -19.28
N TYR A 40 24.23 -2.53 -18.20
CA TYR A 40 23.60 -1.36 -17.57
C TYR A 40 24.64 -0.36 -17.02
N PRO A 41 24.67 0.91 -17.49
CA PRO A 41 25.49 1.94 -16.87
C PRO A 41 24.89 2.32 -15.50
N PHE A 42 25.57 1.94 -14.42
CA PHE A 42 25.22 2.29 -13.04
C PHE A 42 25.40 3.81 -12.79
N ARG A 43 24.46 4.64 -13.27
CA ARG A 43 24.50 6.11 -13.16
C ARG A 43 24.26 6.60 -11.73
N LEU A 44 25.30 6.52 -10.91
CA LEU A 44 25.34 6.97 -9.51
C LEU A 44 25.07 8.48 -9.30
N ARG A 45 25.08 9.32 -10.36
CA ARG A 45 25.07 10.79 -10.23
C ARG A 45 23.73 11.40 -9.82
N GLU A 46 22.60 10.84 -10.24
CA GLU A 46 21.28 11.44 -9.98
C GLU A 46 20.69 10.93 -8.67
N THR A 47 20.74 9.61 -8.41
CA THR A 47 20.20 8.99 -7.20
C THR A 47 20.87 9.45 -5.91
N CYS A 48 22.15 9.86 -5.96
CA CYS A 48 22.86 10.39 -4.79
C CYS A 48 22.21 11.65 -4.22
N TRP A 49 21.70 12.57 -5.04
CA TRP A 49 21.14 13.85 -4.55
C TRP A 49 19.79 13.68 -3.87
N ASP A 50 18.99 12.72 -4.31
CA ASP A 50 17.68 12.44 -3.71
C ASP A 50 17.79 11.62 -2.42
N CYS A 51 18.63 10.59 -2.41
CA CYS A 51 19.01 9.93 -1.16
C CYS A 51 19.62 10.92 -0.16
N PHE A 52 20.54 11.80 -0.59
CA PHE A 52 21.14 12.82 0.28
C PHE A 52 20.10 13.81 0.80
N SER A 53 19.18 14.29 -0.05
CA SER A 53 18.11 15.21 0.36
C SER A 53 17.21 14.58 1.44
N PHE A 54 16.79 13.33 1.25
CA PHE A 54 15.96 12.62 2.23
C PHE A 54 16.71 12.39 3.54
N HIS A 55 17.95 11.88 3.50
CA HIS A 55 18.74 11.63 4.70
C HIS A 55 19.14 12.93 5.42
N PHE A 56 19.36 14.04 4.69
CA PHE A 56 19.62 15.35 5.27
C PHE A 56 18.40 15.91 6.00
N ILE A 57 17.20 15.81 5.43
CA ILE A 57 15.96 16.23 6.09
C ILE A 57 15.66 15.32 7.30
N LEU A 58 15.88 14.01 7.19
CA LEU A 58 15.80 13.09 8.32
C LEU A 58 16.80 13.46 9.43
N SER A 59 18.03 13.86 9.08
CA SER A 59 19.04 14.33 10.04
C SER A 59 18.63 15.66 10.71
N LEU A 60 17.96 16.56 9.99
CA LEU A 60 17.41 17.79 10.57
C LEU A 60 16.21 17.50 11.51
N LEU A 61 15.32 16.57 11.14
CA LEU A 61 14.23 16.10 12.01
C LEU A 61 14.79 15.49 13.28
N MET A 62 15.81 14.64 13.15
CA MET A 62 16.54 14.02 14.25
C MET A 62 17.17 15.06 15.17
N LEU A 63 17.89 16.03 14.60
CA LEU A 63 18.49 17.12 15.37
C LEU A 63 17.41 17.87 16.17
N ALA A 64 16.33 18.30 15.51
CA ALA A 64 15.22 19.00 16.16
C ALA A 64 14.59 18.17 17.29
N ILE A 65 14.17 16.93 17.01
CA ILE A 65 13.51 16.03 17.98
C ILE A 65 14.44 15.59 19.12
N SER A 66 15.76 15.64 18.91
CA SER A 66 16.75 15.44 19.98
C SER A 66 16.92 16.65 20.90
N THR A 67 16.56 17.87 20.47
CA THR A 67 16.66 19.06 21.33
C THR A 67 15.63 19.04 22.46
N ASN A 68 16.07 19.43 23.66
CA ASN A 68 15.22 19.47 24.84
C ASN A 68 14.07 20.47 24.68
N ASP A 69 14.35 21.62 24.06
CA ASP A 69 13.36 22.68 23.83
C ASP A 69 12.24 22.26 22.88
N THR A 70 12.56 21.51 21.82
CA THR A 70 11.54 20.98 20.90
C THR A 70 10.69 19.92 21.59
N ARG A 71 11.27 19.09 22.47
CA ARG A 71 10.49 18.13 23.27
C ARG A 71 9.54 18.82 24.25
N ILE A 72 9.99 19.88 24.93
CA ILE A 72 9.15 20.70 25.82
C ILE A 72 8.04 21.41 25.04
N TRP A 73 8.34 21.95 23.85
CA TRP A 73 7.38 22.61 22.97
C TRP A 73 6.32 21.64 22.43
N LEU A 74 6.73 20.44 22.01
CA LEU A 74 5.82 19.37 21.60
C LEU A 74 4.95 18.89 22.76
N ASP A 75 5.49 18.78 23.98
CA ASP A 75 4.70 18.42 25.17
C ASP A 75 3.58 19.44 25.42
N HIS A 76 3.91 20.73 25.48
CA HIS A 76 2.91 21.80 25.67
C HIS A 76 1.76 21.81 24.63
N ILE A 77 2.02 21.35 23.41
CA ILE A 77 1.01 21.29 22.33
C ILE A 77 0.22 19.96 22.35
N ILE A 78 0.92 18.84 22.52
CA ILE A 78 0.41 17.50 22.21
C ILE A 78 0.05 16.70 23.49
N ALA A 79 0.79 16.87 24.59
CA ALA A 79 0.63 16.10 25.84
C ALA A 79 -0.67 16.36 26.60
N ASN A 80 -1.39 17.43 26.26
CA ASN A 80 -2.72 17.75 26.81
C ASN A 80 -3.77 16.64 26.56
N THR A 81 -3.50 15.70 25.66
CA THR A 81 -4.31 14.48 25.47
C THR A 81 -3.54 13.22 25.83
N SER A 82 -4.25 12.19 26.30
CA SER A 82 -3.65 10.87 26.59
C SER A 82 -3.13 10.18 25.33
N LEU A 83 -3.79 10.36 24.18
CA LEU A 83 -3.26 9.93 22.88
C LEU A 83 -1.93 10.64 22.57
N GLY A 84 -1.91 11.97 22.64
CA GLY A 84 -0.73 12.76 22.32
C GLY A 84 0.49 12.46 23.20
N ARG A 85 0.32 12.25 24.51
CA ARG A 85 1.41 11.82 25.40
C ARG A 85 2.00 10.45 25.00
N ARG A 86 1.15 9.50 24.60
CA ARG A 86 1.57 8.17 24.11
C ARG A 86 2.24 8.24 22.74
N MET A 87 1.89 9.21 21.90
CA MET A 87 2.59 9.50 20.65
C MET A 87 3.97 10.11 20.92
N LEU A 88 4.06 11.16 21.74
CA LEU A 88 5.33 11.84 22.03
C LEU A 88 6.38 10.90 22.66
N TYR A 89 5.96 9.93 23.48
CA TYR A 89 6.86 8.90 24.03
C TYR A 89 7.50 8.00 22.95
N ARG A 90 6.82 7.76 21.82
CA ARG A 90 7.32 6.98 20.67
C ARG A 90 8.15 7.81 19.69
N LEU A 91 8.26 9.12 19.89
CA LEU A 91 9.00 10.03 19.01
C LEU A 91 10.47 10.14 19.44
N ASP A 92 11.17 9.01 19.44
CA ASP A 92 12.54 8.89 19.96
C ASP A 92 13.50 8.19 18.98
N LEU A 93 14.79 8.26 19.31
CA LEU A 93 15.90 7.80 18.47
C LEU A 93 15.98 6.26 18.37
N ASN A 94 15.55 5.54 19.41
CA ASN A 94 15.47 4.07 19.39
C ASN A 94 14.29 3.65 18.51
N SER A 95 13.12 4.27 18.67
CA SER A 95 12.00 4.04 17.76
C SER A 95 12.36 4.38 16.31
N LEU A 96 13.22 5.38 16.03
CA LEU A 96 13.66 5.62 14.64
C LEU A 96 14.68 4.58 14.14
N ARG A 97 15.70 4.22 14.93
CA ARG A 97 16.71 3.25 14.47
C ARG A 97 16.08 1.89 14.18
N HIS A 98 15.02 1.53 14.92
CA HIS A 98 14.24 0.31 14.66
C HIS A 98 13.59 0.36 13.26
N THR A 99 13.13 1.53 12.80
CA THR A 99 12.57 1.73 11.44
C THR A 99 13.53 1.34 10.31
N TYR A 100 14.85 1.29 10.55
CA TYR A 100 15.88 1.05 9.54
C TYR A 100 16.75 -0.21 9.79
N TYR A 101 16.31 -1.13 10.66
CA TYR A 101 17.14 -2.28 11.10
C TYR A 101 18.49 -1.83 11.73
N LEU A 102 18.59 -0.62 12.28
CA LEU A 102 19.82 -0.09 12.88
C LEU A 102 19.95 -0.53 14.34
N ILE A 103 20.07 -1.85 14.52
CA ILE A 103 20.07 -2.60 15.78
C ILE A 103 21.22 -3.62 15.82
N THR A 104 21.67 -4.00 17.02
CA THR A 104 22.55 -5.15 17.21
C THR A 104 21.77 -6.41 17.60
N PRO A 105 22.23 -7.63 17.26
CA PRO A 105 21.57 -8.87 17.69
C PRO A 105 21.41 -8.99 19.22
N ASN A 106 22.36 -8.45 19.99
CA ASN A 106 22.31 -8.44 21.45
C ASN A 106 21.13 -7.63 22.02
N GLU A 107 20.61 -6.66 21.26
CA GLU A 107 19.44 -5.85 21.67
C GLU A 107 18.11 -6.50 21.27
N THR A 108 18.16 -7.63 20.58
CA THR A 108 16.98 -8.33 20.04
C THR A 108 16.98 -9.84 20.30
N MET A 109 17.83 -10.32 21.20
CA MET A 109 17.79 -11.69 21.74
C MET A 109 16.97 -11.71 23.03
N PHE A 110 15.79 -12.34 22.99
CA PHE A 110 14.85 -12.45 24.09
C PHE A 110 14.66 -13.91 24.51
N GLY A 111 14.56 -14.17 25.82
CA GLY A 111 14.40 -15.51 26.39
C GLY A 111 13.00 -16.09 26.19
N SER A 112 12.00 -15.22 26.07
CA SER A 112 10.60 -15.58 25.80
C SER A 112 9.93 -14.60 24.82
N GLU A 113 8.83 -15.02 24.21
CA GLU A 113 8.01 -14.19 23.33
C GLU A 113 7.35 -13.00 24.04
N HIS A 114 7.08 -13.12 25.34
CA HIS A 114 6.50 -12.05 26.16
C HIS A 114 7.49 -10.91 26.48
N GLU A 115 8.80 -11.15 26.33
CA GLU A 115 9.84 -10.12 26.43
C GLU A 115 9.98 -9.31 25.13
N VAL A 116 9.54 -9.84 23.98
CA VAL A 116 9.70 -9.21 22.67
C VAL A 116 8.85 -7.93 22.60
N PRO A 117 9.46 -6.74 22.40
CA PRO A 117 8.69 -5.52 22.23
C PRO A 117 7.88 -5.55 20.93
N ASN A 118 6.66 -5.00 20.94
CA ASN A 118 5.91 -4.73 19.71
C ASN A 118 6.57 -3.55 18.97
N TYR A 119 7.57 -3.85 18.14
CA TYR A 119 8.34 -2.85 17.40
C TYR A 119 7.48 -2.09 16.39
N THR A 120 6.50 -2.75 15.75
CA THR A 120 5.54 -2.11 14.83
C THR A 120 4.78 -0.98 15.54
N ALA A 121 4.40 -1.16 16.81
CA ALA A 121 3.80 -0.11 17.64
C ALA A 121 4.79 0.99 18.07
N GLN A 122 6.10 0.73 18.15
CA GLN A 122 7.11 1.75 18.41
C GLN A 122 7.30 2.66 17.19
N VAL A 123 7.56 2.05 16.02
CA VAL A 123 7.84 2.79 14.77
C VAL A 123 6.61 3.49 14.17
N SER A 124 5.39 3.09 14.56
CA SER A 124 4.15 3.53 13.91
C SER A 124 4.03 5.05 13.76
N LEU A 125 4.53 5.84 14.73
CA LEU A 125 4.50 7.30 14.64
C LEU A 125 5.46 7.84 13.58
N TRP A 126 6.66 7.27 13.48
CA TRP A 126 7.64 7.63 12.46
C TRP A 126 7.11 7.33 11.05
N TRP A 127 6.37 6.24 10.87
CA TRP A 127 5.67 5.94 9.61
C TRP A 127 4.68 7.04 9.20
N PHE A 128 3.84 7.54 10.12
CA PHE A 128 2.93 8.66 9.81
C PHE A 128 3.68 9.95 9.49
N LEU A 129 4.80 10.23 10.17
CA LEU A 129 5.67 11.37 9.84
C LEU A 129 6.33 11.20 8.46
N PHE A 130 6.71 9.99 8.06
CA PHE A 130 7.29 9.70 6.75
C PHE A 130 6.26 9.86 5.62
N ILE A 131 5.02 9.40 5.82
CA ILE A 131 3.90 9.65 4.89
C ILE A 131 3.65 11.16 4.71
N ILE A 132 3.60 11.91 5.80
CA ILE A 132 3.43 13.38 5.76
C ILE A 132 4.62 14.04 5.05
N LEU A 133 5.85 13.65 5.38
CA LEU A 133 7.07 14.19 4.77
C LEU A 133 7.14 13.89 3.27
N GLU A 134 6.79 12.67 2.85
CA GLU A 134 6.74 12.29 1.43
C GLU A 134 5.71 13.14 0.68
N PHE A 135 4.49 13.28 1.18
CA PHE A 135 3.48 14.11 0.52
C PHE A 135 3.88 15.59 0.47
N CYS A 136 4.54 16.13 1.51
CA CYS A 136 5.12 17.47 1.48
C CYS A 136 6.25 17.60 0.44
N LEU A 137 7.15 16.63 0.35
CA LEU A 137 8.26 16.65 -0.61
C LEU A 137 7.79 16.47 -2.06
N LEU A 138 6.83 15.58 -2.30
CA LEU A 138 6.19 15.41 -3.60
C LEU A 138 5.47 16.70 -4.03
N PHE A 139 4.71 17.33 -3.14
CA PHE A 139 4.07 18.63 -3.41
C PHE A 139 5.08 19.73 -3.74
N LEU A 140 6.12 19.89 -2.93
CA LEU A 140 7.17 20.91 -3.13
C LEU A 140 8.02 20.68 -4.40
N ARG A 141 8.16 19.42 -4.83
CA ARG A 141 8.81 19.04 -6.10
C ARG A 141 7.86 19.06 -7.31
N GLY A 142 6.59 19.42 -7.13
CA GLY A 142 5.57 19.45 -8.19
C GLY A 142 4.99 18.08 -8.58
N HIS A 143 5.43 16.99 -7.93
CA HIS A 143 5.02 15.60 -8.17
C HIS A 143 3.66 15.24 -7.55
N ASN A 144 2.67 16.11 -7.77
CA ASN A 144 1.28 15.90 -7.34
C ASN A 144 0.57 14.77 -8.11
N ASP A 145 1.21 14.23 -9.15
CA ASP A 145 0.80 13.03 -9.88
C ASP A 145 1.08 11.72 -9.10
N ARG A 146 1.93 11.74 -8.07
CA ARG A 146 2.41 10.52 -7.39
C ARG A 146 1.61 10.11 -6.15
N PHE A 147 0.66 10.92 -5.71
CA PHE A 147 -0.25 10.56 -4.61
C PHE A 147 -1.70 10.97 -4.91
N ALA A 148 -2.65 10.29 -4.28
CA ALA A 148 -4.06 10.69 -4.32
C ALA A 148 -4.74 10.44 -2.97
N LEU A 149 -5.56 11.39 -2.52
CA LEU A 149 -6.15 11.36 -1.18
C LEU A 149 -7.11 10.17 -0.97
N ASN A 150 -7.87 9.79 -2.00
CA ASN A 150 -8.74 8.62 -1.97
C ASN A 150 -7.93 7.32 -1.83
N ASP A 151 -6.85 7.17 -2.60
CA ASP A 151 -6.02 5.98 -2.55
C ASP A 151 -5.25 5.88 -1.22
N SER A 152 -4.70 7.00 -0.76
CA SER A 152 -3.99 7.11 0.53
C SER A 152 -4.87 6.73 1.72
N ILE A 153 -6.11 7.28 1.77
CA ILE A 153 -7.10 6.93 2.78
C ILE A 153 -7.50 5.45 2.67
N THR A 154 -7.63 4.92 1.45
CA THR A 154 -7.96 3.50 1.22
C THR A 154 -6.85 2.58 1.75
N SER A 155 -5.58 2.89 1.46
CA SER A 155 -4.45 2.10 1.94
C SER A 155 -4.37 2.06 3.47
N ILE A 156 -4.42 3.22 4.13
CA ILE A 156 -4.37 3.27 5.60
C ILE A 156 -5.62 2.61 6.22
N SER A 157 -6.79 2.71 5.56
CA SER A 157 -8.03 2.06 6.00
C SER A 157 -7.97 0.53 5.90
N ALA A 158 -7.30 -0.02 4.88
CA ALA A 158 -7.04 -1.46 4.80
C ALA A 158 -6.13 -1.91 5.96
N GLY A 159 -5.09 -1.14 6.27
CA GLY A 159 -4.22 -1.36 7.44
C GLY A 159 -4.98 -1.33 8.77
N ILE A 160 -5.87 -0.35 8.98
CA ILE A 160 -6.77 -0.31 10.16
C ILE A 160 -7.56 -1.62 10.29
N LEU A 161 -8.13 -2.14 9.20
CA LEU A 161 -8.89 -3.39 9.22
C LEU A 161 -7.98 -4.60 9.47
N SER A 162 -6.84 -4.70 8.79
CA SER A 162 -5.83 -5.76 8.99
C SER A 162 -5.44 -5.87 10.46
N GLN A 163 -5.08 -4.75 11.11
CA GLN A 163 -4.77 -4.73 12.54
C GLN A 163 -5.95 -5.19 13.40
N CYS A 164 -7.19 -4.77 13.11
CA CYS A 164 -8.39 -5.22 13.83
C CYS A 164 -8.62 -6.74 13.78
N PHE A 165 -8.10 -7.45 12.77
CA PHE A 165 -8.26 -8.89 12.59
C PHE A 165 -7.03 -9.73 13.02
N LYS A 166 -5.87 -9.12 13.31
CA LYS A 166 -4.74 -9.84 13.91
C LYS A 166 -5.15 -10.48 15.26
N PRO A 167 -4.68 -11.69 15.60
CA PRO A 167 -5.02 -12.34 16.87
C PRO A 167 -4.64 -11.52 18.10
N GLN A 168 -5.41 -11.67 19.18
CA GLN A 168 -5.14 -11.03 20.47
C GLN A 168 -4.42 -12.01 21.40
N TYR A 169 -3.08 -11.93 21.45
CA TYR A 169 -2.31 -12.61 22.49
C TYR A 169 -2.49 -11.87 23.82
N SER A 170 -3.30 -12.42 24.71
CA SER A 170 -3.25 -12.07 26.12
C SER A 170 -1.95 -12.59 26.74
N SER A 171 -1.29 -11.78 27.55
CA SER A 171 -0.10 -12.18 28.31
C SER A 171 -0.37 -13.44 29.15
N GLY A 172 0.31 -14.55 28.84
CA GLY A 172 0.26 -15.77 29.63
C GLY A 172 0.45 -17.08 28.87
N GLU A 173 -0.17 -17.24 27.68
CA GLU A 173 -0.27 -18.56 27.03
C GLU A 173 -0.08 -18.50 25.49
N GLU A 174 0.91 -19.29 25.03
CA GLU A 174 1.24 -19.76 23.67
C GLU A 174 1.47 -18.74 22.52
N GLY A 175 2.62 -18.89 21.84
CA GLY A 175 3.18 -17.88 20.92
C GLY A 175 2.85 -18.06 19.44
N GLU A 176 1.87 -17.29 18.94
CA GLU A 176 1.51 -17.07 17.52
C GLU A 176 2.63 -16.46 16.63
N LEU A 177 3.58 -17.30 16.19
CA LEU A 177 4.49 -17.12 15.05
C LEU A 177 3.81 -16.51 13.79
N ARG A 178 4.41 -15.58 13.01
CA ARG A 178 4.02 -15.33 11.59
C ARG A 178 5.09 -14.76 10.59
N GLU A 179 4.94 -15.08 9.30
CA GLU A 179 5.55 -14.70 7.99
C GLU A 179 6.85 -15.32 7.39
N ILE A 180 6.70 -15.70 6.10
CA ILE A 180 7.68 -15.82 5.00
C ILE A 180 6.95 -15.37 3.72
N GLU A 181 7.65 -14.89 2.69
CA GLU A 181 7.05 -14.12 1.58
C GLU A 181 7.00 -14.81 0.19
N ASP A 182 7.40 -16.09 0.06
CA ASP A 182 7.40 -16.87 -1.21
C ASP A 182 6.00 -17.16 -1.82
N TYR A 183 4.95 -16.47 -1.39
CA TYR A 183 3.56 -16.89 -1.55
C TYR A 183 2.84 -16.41 -2.82
N GLU A 184 3.39 -15.43 -3.55
CA GLU A 184 2.73 -14.79 -4.70
C GLU A 184 2.39 -15.75 -5.85
N GLN A 185 3.19 -16.80 -6.06
CA GLN A 185 2.96 -17.78 -7.13
C GLN A 185 1.79 -18.76 -6.84
N ILE A 186 1.11 -18.64 -5.70
CA ILE A 186 -0.05 -19.46 -5.34
C ILE A 186 -1.31 -18.59 -5.36
N GLY A 187 -2.24 -18.87 -6.30
CA GLY A 187 -3.45 -18.07 -6.51
C GLY A 187 -4.28 -17.77 -5.25
N PHE A 188 -4.34 -18.69 -4.28
CA PHE A 188 -4.99 -18.47 -2.99
C PHE A 188 -4.36 -17.33 -2.17
N LEU A 189 -3.04 -17.38 -2.01
CA LEU A 189 -2.28 -16.47 -1.18
C LEU A 189 -2.09 -15.13 -1.89
N TRP A 190 -1.91 -15.15 -3.21
CA TRP A 190 -2.10 -13.97 -4.05
C TRP A 190 -3.49 -13.34 -3.84
N GLY A 191 -4.55 -14.13 -3.71
CA GLY A 191 -5.89 -13.62 -3.40
C GLY A 191 -6.00 -12.87 -2.07
N LEU A 192 -5.04 -13.05 -1.16
CA LEU A 192 -4.90 -12.26 0.06
C LEU A 192 -3.96 -11.06 -0.16
N HIS A 193 -2.82 -11.26 -0.82
CA HIS A 193 -1.82 -10.22 -1.03
C HIS A 193 -2.17 -9.19 -2.12
N THR A 194 -3.07 -9.52 -3.06
CA THR A 194 -3.52 -8.66 -4.16
C THR A 194 -4.10 -7.31 -3.70
N ILE A 195 -4.53 -7.20 -2.44
CA ILE A 195 -4.99 -5.92 -1.86
C ILE A 195 -3.80 -4.97 -1.70
N HIS A 196 -2.61 -5.45 -1.32
CA HIS A 196 -1.37 -4.67 -1.26
C HIS A 196 -1.02 -4.09 -2.63
N HIS A 197 -1.04 -4.95 -3.65
CA HIS A 197 -0.84 -4.62 -5.07
C HIS A 197 -1.99 -3.86 -5.74
N SER A 198 -3.04 -3.48 -4.99
CA SER A 198 -4.20 -2.75 -5.55
C SER A 198 -4.09 -1.23 -5.48
N SER A 199 -2.97 -0.68 -4.97
CA SER A 199 -2.70 0.77 -5.02
C SER A 199 -2.28 1.17 -6.43
N GLU A 200 -2.82 2.28 -6.92
CA GLU A 200 -2.41 2.89 -8.20
C GLU A 200 -1.30 3.96 -8.02
N TYR A 201 -1.00 4.31 -6.76
CA TYR A 201 -0.10 5.38 -6.37
C TYR A 201 0.91 4.86 -5.36
N PHE A 202 2.08 4.39 -5.83
CA PHE A 202 3.13 3.86 -4.96
C PHE A 202 3.76 4.96 -4.08
N ASN A 203 3.56 4.85 -2.77
CA ASN A 203 4.07 5.77 -1.72
C ASN A 203 3.95 5.07 -0.35
N TYR A 204 4.38 5.70 0.74
CA TYR A 204 4.47 5.06 2.06
C TYR A 204 3.11 4.58 2.60
N THR A 205 1.98 5.03 2.05
CA THR A 205 0.68 4.46 2.41
C THR A 205 0.46 3.07 1.82
N THR A 206 1.04 2.74 0.66
CA THR A 206 0.91 1.43 -0.01
C THR A 206 1.39 0.29 0.90
N ALA A 207 2.44 0.51 1.70
CA ALA A 207 2.90 -0.39 2.76
C ALA A 207 1.79 -0.81 3.75
N LEU A 208 0.84 0.08 4.02
CA LEU A 208 -0.25 -0.13 4.96
C LEU A 208 -1.47 -0.83 4.32
N ARG A 209 -1.47 -1.07 3.00
CA ARG A 209 -2.60 -1.62 2.24
C ARG A 209 -2.75 -3.14 2.37
N GLN A 210 -2.53 -3.67 3.57
CA GLN A 210 -2.57 -5.11 3.84
C GLN A 210 -4.00 -5.64 3.88
N ALA A 211 -4.21 -6.92 3.54
CA ALA A 211 -5.54 -7.51 3.59
C ALA A 211 -6.01 -7.77 5.03
N ALA A 212 -7.33 -7.74 5.23
CA ALA A 212 -7.96 -7.94 6.54
C ALA A 212 -7.60 -9.30 7.17
N ILE A 213 -7.43 -10.35 6.38
CA ILE A 213 -7.19 -11.73 6.85
C ILE A 213 -5.86 -12.32 6.32
N GLN A 214 -4.89 -11.45 6.00
CA GLN A 214 -3.60 -11.86 5.41
C GLN A 214 -2.85 -12.86 6.29
N ASP A 215 -2.57 -12.48 7.54
CA ASP A 215 -1.91 -13.33 8.55
C ASP A 215 -2.56 -14.72 8.72
N VAL A 216 -3.86 -14.87 8.45
CA VAL A 216 -4.58 -16.15 8.58
C VAL A 216 -4.21 -17.13 7.46
N GLY A 217 -3.96 -16.64 6.24
CA GLY A 217 -3.56 -17.50 5.12
C GLY A 217 -2.09 -17.91 5.15
N LEU A 218 -1.24 -17.13 5.82
CA LEU A 218 0.21 -17.35 5.89
C LEU A 218 0.63 -18.32 7.00
N ALA A 219 -0.21 -18.48 8.04
CA ALA A 219 0.03 -19.32 9.21
C ALA A 219 0.54 -20.76 8.92
N ILE A 220 0.22 -21.34 7.76
CA ILE A 220 0.73 -22.66 7.35
C ILE A 220 2.25 -22.68 7.12
N TYR A 221 2.84 -21.59 6.63
CA TYR A 221 4.30 -21.44 6.49
C TYR A 221 4.97 -21.21 7.84
N ASP A 222 4.25 -20.57 8.75
CA ASP A 222 4.76 -20.14 10.05
C ASP A 222 4.86 -21.32 11.01
N VAL A 223 3.90 -22.25 10.92
CA VAL A 223 3.98 -23.59 11.52
C VAL A 223 5.18 -24.37 10.98
N LEU A 224 5.55 -24.25 9.69
CA LEU A 224 6.74 -24.92 9.15
C LEU A 224 8.04 -24.31 9.70
N GLN A 225 8.09 -22.99 9.93
CA GLN A 225 9.25 -22.30 10.52
C GLN A 225 9.44 -22.62 12.01
N ALA A 226 8.34 -22.84 12.75
CA ALA A 226 8.34 -23.16 14.18
C ALA A 226 9.20 -24.38 14.56
N PHE A 227 9.38 -25.34 13.65
CA PHE A 227 10.23 -26.51 13.85
C PHE A 227 11.75 -26.19 13.86
N PHE A 228 12.14 -24.98 13.44
CA PHE A 228 13.55 -24.60 13.23
C PHE A 228 13.95 -23.29 13.92
N ILE A 229 13.01 -22.36 14.13
CA ILE A 229 13.28 -21.02 14.66
C ILE A 229 12.54 -20.82 16.00
N PRO A 230 13.24 -20.47 17.11
CA PRO A 230 12.58 -20.13 18.37
C PRO A 230 11.59 -18.96 18.24
N PRO A 231 10.38 -19.02 18.84
CA PRO A 231 9.34 -18.01 18.66
C PRO A 231 9.78 -16.56 18.93
N SER A 232 10.60 -16.32 19.96
CA SER A 232 11.09 -14.97 20.29
C SER A 232 11.97 -14.37 19.18
N ILE A 233 12.86 -15.18 18.59
CA ILE A 233 13.73 -14.78 17.46
C ILE A 233 12.88 -14.57 16.20
N PHE A 234 11.89 -15.44 15.97
CA PHE A 234 11.02 -15.33 14.81
C PHE A 234 10.15 -14.07 14.85
N LEU A 235 9.52 -13.75 15.99
CA LEU A 235 8.73 -12.52 16.17
C LEU A 235 9.57 -11.25 15.95
N VAL A 236 10.82 -11.24 16.43
CA VAL A 236 11.78 -10.17 16.13
C VAL A 236 11.99 -10.04 14.62
N HIS A 237 12.35 -11.13 13.93
CA HIS A 237 12.64 -11.08 12.49
C HIS A 237 11.40 -10.73 11.66
N ARG A 238 10.21 -11.20 12.05
CA ARG A 238 8.93 -10.76 11.49
C ARG A 238 8.79 -9.24 11.57
N TYR A 239 8.83 -8.69 12.78
CA TYR A 239 8.63 -7.25 12.98
C TYR A 239 9.63 -6.44 12.16
N PHE A 240 10.91 -6.83 12.15
CA PHE A 240 11.89 -6.11 11.35
C PHE A 240 11.74 -6.31 9.83
N SER A 241 11.10 -7.39 9.35
CA SER A 241 10.68 -7.51 7.94
C SER A 241 9.53 -6.55 7.61
N GLU A 242 8.44 -6.57 8.39
CA GLU A 242 7.30 -5.61 8.24
C GLU A 242 7.83 -4.16 8.19
N ILE A 243 8.76 -3.85 9.09
CA ILE A 243 9.32 -2.51 9.26
C ILE A 243 10.28 -2.12 8.13
N TYR A 244 11.12 -3.05 7.66
CA TYR A 244 12.00 -2.78 6.53
C TYR A 244 11.21 -2.54 5.24
N GLN A 245 10.21 -3.40 4.96
CA GLN A 245 9.34 -3.28 3.79
C GLN A 245 8.58 -1.95 3.75
N PHE A 246 8.15 -1.43 4.91
CA PHE A 246 7.57 -0.07 4.95
C PHE A 246 8.52 0.96 4.31
N THR A 247 9.83 0.89 4.57
CA THR A 247 10.80 1.86 4.02
C THR A 247 11.04 1.72 2.50
N LEU A 248 10.66 0.61 1.89
CA LEU A 248 10.76 0.37 0.45
C LEU A 248 9.63 1.07 -0.34
N HIS A 249 8.52 1.38 0.32
CA HIS A 249 7.34 1.94 -0.31
C HIS A 249 7.44 3.45 -0.57
N THR A 250 8.33 3.87 -1.46
CA THR A 250 8.46 5.29 -1.82
C THR A 250 8.86 5.52 -3.27
N THR A 251 8.58 6.72 -3.78
CA THR A 251 9.15 7.23 -5.05
C THR A 251 10.08 8.43 -4.85
N LEU A 252 10.47 8.75 -3.60
CA LEU A 252 11.42 9.83 -3.29
C LEU A 252 12.85 9.49 -3.68
N PHE A 253 13.21 8.20 -3.70
CA PHE A 253 14.51 7.68 -4.08
C PHE A 253 14.39 6.25 -4.62
N ASP A 254 15.46 5.77 -5.26
CA ASP A 254 15.45 4.53 -6.04
C ASP A 254 16.23 3.40 -5.38
N ASN A 255 17.52 3.61 -5.11
CA ASN A 255 18.42 2.56 -4.62
C ASN A 255 19.40 3.06 -3.55
N TYR A 256 19.87 2.12 -2.72
CA TYR A 256 20.86 2.34 -1.67
C TYR A 256 22.31 2.19 -2.18
N GLY A 257 22.56 2.49 -3.46
CA GLY A 257 23.85 2.29 -4.11
C GLY A 257 24.34 0.84 -3.97
N LYS A 258 25.57 0.65 -3.47
CA LYS A 258 26.18 -0.69 -3.26
C LYS A 258 25.39 -1.59 -2.31
N LEU A 259 24.58 -1.06 -1.38
CA LEU A 259 23.75 -1.89 -0.50
C LEU A 259 22.65 -2.61 -1.30
N GLY A 260 22.17 -2.03 -2.40
CA GLY A 260 21.22 -2.67 -3.33
C GLY A 260 21.78 -3.89 -4.09
N ILE A 261 23.06 -4.25 -3.88
CA ILE A 261 23.58 -5.56 -4.30
C ILE A 261 22.93 -6.67 -3.47
N ILE A 262 22.82 -6.47 -2.14
CA ILE A 262 22.40 -7.49 -1.16
C ILE A 262 20.98 -7.23 -0.64
N LEU A 263 20.63 -5.96 -0.39
CA LEU A 263 19.35 -5.53 0.17
C LEU A 263 18.32 -5.20 -0.92
N ASN A 264 17.04 -5.39 -0.59
CA ASN A 264 15.93 -4.86 -1.35
C ASN A 264 15.97 -3.32 -1.38
N THR A 265 15.34 -2.69 -2.37
CA THR A 265 15.34 -1.22 -2.55
C THR A 265 13.99 -0.76 -3.08
N PRO A 266 13.58 0.51 -2.90
CA PRO A 266 12.33 1.00 -3.48
C PRO A 266 12.20 0.73 -4.99
N SER A 267 13.29 0.85 -5.75
CA SER A 267 13.32 0.56 -7.18
C SER A 267 13.04 -0.93 -7.48
N HIS A 268 13.66 -1.85 -6.74
CA HIS A 268 13.39 -3.28 -6.88
C HIS A 268 11.93 -3.62 -6.48
N HIS A 269 11.44 -3.01 -5.40
CA HIS A 269 10.10 -3.26 -4.87
C HIS A 269 9.00 -2.69 -5.78
N ARG A 270 9.24 -1.55 -6.45
CA ARG A 270 8.37 -1.03 -7.52
C ARG A 270 8.26 -1.97 -8.72
N VAL A 271 9.30 -2.74 -9.03
CA VAL A 271 9.21 -3.81 -10.05
C VAL A 271 8.30 -4.94 -9.57
N HIS A 272 8.45 -5.42 -8.34
CA HIS A 272 7.55 -6.45 -7.76
C HIS A 272 6.08 -5.97 -7.71
N HIS A 273 5.81 -4.69 -7.41
CA HIS A 273 4.47 -4.10 -7.51
C HIS A 273 4.00 -3.76 -8.94
N GLY A 274 4.85 -3.98 -9.95
CA GLY A 274 4.59 -3.63 -11.33
C GLY A 274 3.75 -4.67 -12.05
N ARG A 275 2.77 -4.22 -12.84
CA ARG A 275 1.94 -5.09 -13.70
C ARG A 275 2.43 -5.18 -15.16
N ASN A 276 3.54 -4.52 -15.49
CA ASN A 276 4.15 -4.58 -16.83
C ASN A 276 4.67 -6.02 -17.07
N PRO A 277 4.70 -6.55 -18.30
CA PRO A 277 5.13 -7.94 -18.54
C PRO A 277 6.47 -8.30 -17.88
N TYR A 278 7.46 -7.43 -18.00
CA TYR A 278 8.79 -7.63 -17.40
C TYR A 278 8.81 -7.67 -15.87
N CYS A 279 7.82 -7.06 -15.22
CA CYS A 279 7.67 -7.02 -13.76
C CYS A 279 7.07 -8.31 -13.19
N ILE A 280 6.33 -9.09 -13.99
CA ILE A 280 5.57 -10.23 -13.47
C ILE A 280 6.51 -11.36 -13.03
N ASP A 281 6.24 -11.88 -11.83
CA ASP A 281 7.03 -12.92 -11.17
C ASP A 281 8.51 -12.53 -10.93
N ARG A 282 8.76 -11.33 -10.37
CA ARG A 282 10.10 -10.80 -10.07
C ARG A 282 10.21 -10.16 -8.67
N ASN A 283 11.44 -10.13 -8.14
CA ASN A 283 11.85 -9.38 -6.94
C ASN A 283 11.06 -9.70 -5.64
N TYR A 284 10.90 -10.99 -5.34
CA TYR A 284 10.09 -11.48 -4.20
C TYR A 284 10.70 -11.19 -2.81
N ALA A 285 12.02 -10.94 -2.71
CA ALA A 285 12.70 -10.97 -1.40
C ALA A 285 12.57 -9.67 -0.58
N ALA A 286 11.53 -9.61 0.26
CA ALA A 286 11.38 -8.83 1.49
C ALA A 286 12.51 -7.81 1.80
N VAL A 287 13.63 -8.34 2.32
CA VAL A 287 14.79 -7.59 2.82
C VAL A 287 16.05 -7.83 1.98
N PHE A 288 16.21 -9.04 1.42
CA PHE A 288 17.48 -9.52 0.87
C PHE A 288 17.37 -9.94 -0.61
N ILE A 289 17.44 -8.96 -1.52
CA ILE A 289 17.40 -9.16 -2.99
C ILE A 289 18.50 -10.08 -3.55
N ILE A 290 19.50 -10.45 -2.73
CA ILE A 290 20.48 -11.47 -3.09
C ILE A 290 19.81 -12.82 -3.43
N TRP A 291 18.68 -13.16 -2.80
CA TRP A 291 17.95 -14.40 -3.08
C TRP A 291 17.39 -14.40 -4.51
N ASP A 292 16.71 -13.33 -4.93
CA ASP A 292 16.24 -13.20 -6.32
C ASP A 292 17.36 -13.28 -7.35
N LYS A 293 18.55 -12.76 -7.01
CA LYS A 293 19.75 -12.82 -7.86
C LYS A 293 20.37 -14.22 -7.90
N MET A 294 20.26 -15.00 -6.83
CA MET A 294 20.71 -16.39 -6.76
C MET A 294 19.75 -17.36 -7.45
N PHE A 295 18.43 -17.11 -7.38
CA PHE A 295 17.39 -17.98 -7.95
C PHE A 295 16.90 -17.55 -9.34
N GLY A 296 17.32 -16.38 -9.84
CA GLY A 296 17.04 -15.92 -11.20
C GLY A 296 15.70 -15.19 -11.38
N THR A 297 15.12 -14.69 -10.29
CA THR A 297 13.88 -13.89 -10.27
C THR A 297 14.14 -12.38 -10.14
N PHE A 298 15.40 -11.95 -10.14
CA PHE A 298 15.76 -10.53 -10.08
C PHE A 298 15.56 -9.80 -11.42
N GLU A 299 14.96 -8.62 -11.38
CA GLU A 299 14.82 -7.70 -12.53
C GLU A 299 14.96 -6.24 -12.08
N PRO A 300 15.77 -5.40 -12.77
CA PRO A 300 15.91 -3.98 -12.45
C PRO A 300 14.76 -3.12 -13.01
N GLU A 301 14.47 -1.98 -12.36
CA GLU A 301 13.45 -1.05 -12.83
C GLU A 301 13.86 -0.35 -14.13
N ARG A 302 13.01 -0.42 -15.16
CA ARG A 302 13.32 0.14 -16.48
C ARG A 302 12.83 1.59 -16.57
N GLN A 303 13.77 2.54 -16.67
CA GLN A 303 13.46 3.99 -16.69
C GLN A 303 12.46 4.41 -17.77
N PHE A 304 12.43 3.71 -18.91
CA PHE A 304 11.54 3.96 -20.05
C PHE A 304 10.18 3.24 -19.95
N GLU A 305 10.07 2.22 -19.10
CA GLU A 305 8.85 1.44 -18.86
C GLU A 305 8.53 1.45 -17.36
N LYS A 306 8.13 2.61 -16.83
CA LYS A 306 7.79 2.73 -15.40
C LYS A 306 6.75 1.69 -14.98
N PRO A 307 6.92 1.02 -13.82
CA PRO A 307 5.91 0.10 -13.29
C PRO A 307 4.53 0.77 -13.17
N PHE A 308 3.52 0.13 -13.74
CA PHE A 308 2.12 0.47 -13.51
C PHE A 308 1.58 -0.39 -12.37
N HIS A 309 1.12 0.27 -11.32
CA HIS A 309 0.68 -0.37 -10.08
C HIS A 309 -0.82 -0.68 -10.17
N THR A 310 -1.18 -1.96 -10.34
CA THR A 310 -2.49 -2.58 -10.01
C THR A 310 -2.55 -4.00 -10.54
N LEU A 311 -2.63 -4.98 -9.64
CA LEU A 311 -3.02 -6.35 -9.94
C LEU A 311 -4.30 -6.70 -9.15
N TYR A 312 -5.25 -7.35 -9.81
CA TYR A 312 -6.64 -7.51 -9.32
C TYR A 312 -6.91 -8.87 -8.67
N GLU A 313 -8.02 -8.98 -7.92
CA GLU A 313 -8.53 -10.24 -7.33
C GLU A 313 -8.80 -11.32 -8.41
N LEU A 314 -7.79 -12.13 -8.70
CA LEU A 314 -7.89 -13.15 -9.74
C LEU A 314 -8.80 -14.32 -9.33
N LEU A 315 -8.88 -14.70 -8.05
CA LEU A 315 -9.71 -15.84 -7.59
C LEU A 315 -11.21 -15.69 -7.88
N PHE A 316 -11.86 -14.68 -7.28
CA PHE A 316 -13.30 -14.49 -7.40
C PHE A 316 -13.72 -14.08 -8.81
N VAL A 317 -12.83 -13.40 -9.56
CA VAL A 317 -13.03 -13.11 -10.98
C VAL A 317 -12.94 -14.41 -11.79
N LYS A 318 -11.91 -15.24 -11.65
CA LYS A 318 -11.75 -16.52 -12.39
C LYS A 318 -12.97 -17.43 -12.26
N TRP A 319 -13.53 -17.60 -11.07
CA TRP A 319 -14.76 -18.41 -10.91
C TRP A 319 -16.02 -17.80 -11.53
N ARG A 320 -16.00 -16.52 -11.87
CA ARG A 320 -17.07 -15.79 -12.58
C ARG A 320 -16.72 -15.56 -14.08
N MET A 321 -15.53 -15.93 -14.54
CA MET A 321 -15.09 -15.80 -15.93
C MET A 321 -15.86 -16.74 -16.87
N LYS A 322 -16.17 -16.21 -18.06
CA LYS A 322 -16.88 -16.91 -19.14
C LYS A 322 -16.14 -16.73 -20.47
N THR A 323 -16.29 -17.70 -21.35
CA THR A 323 -15.90 -17.59 -22.76
C THR A 323 -16.85 -16.64 -23.50
N GLU A 324 -16.48 -16.24 -24.72
CA GLU A 324 -17.34 -15.46 -25.63
C GLU A 324 -18.71 -16.14 -25.87
N LYS A 325 -18.76 -17.48 -25.79
CA LYS A 325 -19.98 -18.30 -25.93
C LYS A 325 -20.83 -18.33 -24.65
N GLY A 326 -20.44 -17.59 -23.60
CA GLY A 326 -21.16 -17.51 -22.32
C GLY A 326 -20.95 -18.70 -21.38
N GLU A 327 -20.09 -19.66 -21.75
CA GLU A 327 -19.75 -20.84 -20.97
C GLU A 327 -18.75 -20.48 -19.86
N TRP A 328 -18.88 -21.07 -18.66
CA TRP A 328 -17.91 -20.85 -17.59
C TRP A 328 -16.52 -21.36 -18.00
N MET A 329 -15.50 -20.51 -17.88
CA MET A 329 -14.13 -20.85 -18.27
C MET A 329 -13.48 -21.82 -17.28
N PHE A 330 -13.66 -21.58 -15.97
CA PHE A 330 -13.16 -22.45 -14.90
C PHE A 330 -14.25 -23.42 -14.43
N ARG A 331 -14.15 -24.69 -14.83
CA ARG A 331 -15.09 -25.78 -14.50
C ARG A 331 -14.37 -26.98 -13.93
N GLY A 332 -15.02 -27.71 -13.01
CA GLY A 332 -14.44 -28.92 -12.40
C GLY A 332 -13.07 -28.65 -11.77
N ILE A 333 -12.07 -29.46 -12.12
CA ILE A 333 -10.70 -29.36 -11.61
C ILE A 333 -10.03 -28.01 -11.91
N GLU A 334 -10.41 -27.30 -12.97
CA GLU A 334 -9.88 -25.96 -13.25
C GLU A 334 -10.22 -24.97 -12.11
N LYS A 335 -11.33 -25.15 -11.41
CA LYS A 335 -11.65 -24.34 -10.23
C LYS A 335 -10.69 -24.56 -9.07
N LEU A 336 -10.09 -25.75 -8.95
CA LEU A 336 -9.05 -26.06 -7.96
C LEU A 336 -7.70 -25.53 -8.42
N LYS A 337 -7.36 -25.69 -9.72
CA LYS A 337 -6.15 -25.06 -10.27
C LYS A 337 -6.14 -23.55 -10.07
N ALA A 338 -7.27 -22.85 -10.24
CA ALA A 338 -7.37 -21.42 -9.97
C ALA A 338 -6.96 -21.02 -8.53
N ILE A 339 -7.01 -21.94 -7.56
CA ILE A 339 -6.55 -21.76 -6.17
C ILE A 339 -5.04 -22.02 -6.04
N TYR A 340 -4.52 -23.09 -6.66
CA TYR A 340 -3.18 -23.63 -6.38
C TYR A 340 -2.12 -23.32 -7.46
N TYR A 341 -2.51 -22.81 -8.63
CA TYR A 341 -1.62 -22.46 -9.74
C TYR A 341 -1.35 -20.94 -9.71
N PRO A 342 -0.38 -20.42 -10.51
CA PRO A 342 -0.04 -19.01 -10.57
C PRO A 342 -1.23 -18.05 -10.74
N PRO A 343 -1.14 -16.81 -10.23
CA PRO A 343 -2.21 -15.81 -10.32
C PRO A 343 -2.69 -15.60 -11.75
N ILE A 344 -1.79 -15.61 -12.73
CA ILE A 344 -2.14 -15.40 -14.15
C ILE A 344 -2.69 -16.66 -14.86
N TYR A 345 -2.66 -17.85 -14.24
CA TYR A 345 -3.04 -19.12 -14.89
C TYR A 345 -4.47 -19.11 -15.47
N MET A 346 -4.58 -19.40 -16.77
CA MET A 346 -5.83 -19.68 -17.50
C MET A 346 -5.83 -21.11 -18.06
N PRO A 347 -7.01 -21.74 -18.28
CA PRO A 347 -7.07 -23.13 -18.74
C PRO A 347 -6.41 -23.31 -20.12
N GLY A 348 -5.29 -24.04 -20.15
CA GLY A 348 -4.50 -24.31 -21.35
C GLY A 348 -3.06 -23.80 -21.28
N MET A 349 -2.78 -22.80 -20.43
CA MET A 349 -1.42 -22.25 -20.22
C MET A 349 -0.47 -23.28 -19.58
N LYS A 350 0.83 -23.10 -19.79
CA LYS A 350 1.85 -24.06 -19.32
C LYS A 350 2.42 -23.67 -17.96
N VAL A 351 2.33 -24.58 -17.00
CA VAL A 351 2.99 -24.47 -15.69
C VAL A 351 4.05 -25.56 -15.50
N ARG A 352 5.10 -25.23 -14.74
CA ARG A 352 6.13 -26.12 -14.23
C ARG A 352 5.98 -26.23 -12.72
N ARG A 353 6.34 -27.37 -12.12
CA ARG A 353 6.45 -27.47 -10.66
C ARG A 353 7.73 -26.74 -10.22
N TYR A 354 7.63 -25.88 -9.22
CA TYR A 354 8.77 -25.23 -8.57
C TYR A 354 8.69 -25.53 -7.08
N PHE A 355 9.66 -26.30 -6.57
CA PHE A 355 9.68 -26.82 -5.19
C PHE A 355 8.35 -27.48 -4.76
N HIS A 356 7.55 -26.84 -3.90
CA HIS A 356 6.23 -27.34 -3.47
C HIS A 356 5.03 -26.68 -4.16
N TRP A 357 5.24 -25.70 -5.04
CA TRP A 357 4.18 -25.00 -5.77
C TRP A 357 4.31 -25.14 -7.31
N PHE A 358 3.49 -24.39 -8.05
CA PHE A 358 3.54 -24.31 -9.51
C PHE A 358 3.92 -22.90 -9.94
N SER A 359 4.80 -22.80 -10.93
CA SER A 359 5.24 -21.56 -11.56
C SER A 359 4.91 -21.59 -13.05
N MET A 360 4.82 -20.44 -13.71
CA MET A 360 4.61 -20.39 -15.15
C MET A 360 5.85 -20.91 -15.91
N VAL A 361 5.64 -21.45 -17.12
CA VAL A 361 6.76 -21.80 -18.02
C VAL A 361 7.23 -20.57 -18.79
N ASP A 362 6.27 -19.75 -19.21
CA ASP A 362 6.46 -18.41 -19.76
C ASP A 362 5.69 -17.44 -18.86
N HIS A 363 6.40 -16.47 -18.28
CA HIS A 363 5.84 -15.52 -17.30
C HIS A 363 5.16 -14.33 -17.96
N GLU A 364 5.28 -14.17 -19.29
CA GLU A 364 4.64 -13.11 -20.08
C GLU A 364 3.43 -13.65 -20.87
N GLU A 365 3.24 -14.99 -20.92
CA GLU A 365 2.11 -15.66 -21.59
C GLU A 365 0.77 -15.04 -21.16
N GLY A 366 0.03 -14.48 -22.13
CA GLY A 366 -1.32 -13.95 -21.91
C GLY A 366 -1.42 -12.61 -21.16
N ILE A 367 -0.31 -11.97 -20.80
CA ILE A 367 -0.31 -10.61 -20.22
C ILE A 367 -0.38 -9.57 -21.34
N PRO A 368 -1.27 -8.57 -21.27
CA PRO A 368 -1.31 -7.48 -22.24
C PRO A 368 -0.11 -6.54 -22.08
N MET A 369 0.46 -6.12 -23.21
CA MET A 369 1.35 -4.96 -23.26
C MET A 369 0.62 -3.72 -22.73
N VAL A 370 1.29 -2.89 -21.93
CA VAL A 370 0.70 -1.65 -21.40
C VAL A 370 0.92 -0.51 -22.41
N GLU A 371 0.17 -0.55 -23.51
CA GLU A 371 0.38 0.30 -24.69
C GLU A 371 0.12 1.81 -24.49
N ASN A 372 -0.40 2.24 -23.34
CA ASN A 372 -0.82 3.63 -23.08
C ASN A 372 -0.58 4.03 -21.61
N GLU A 373 -0.45 5.34 -21.36
CA GLU A 373 -0.47 5.88 -19.99
C GLU A 373 -1.79 5.52 -19.29
N VAL A 374 -1.69 4.77 -18.19
CA VAL A 374 -2.84 4.30 -17.43
C VAL A 374 -3.45 5.46 -16.64
N ILE A 375 -4.63 5.93 -17.05
CA ILE A 375 -5.41 6.93 -16.32
C ILE A 375 -5.81 6.35 -14.95
N ARG A 376 -5.22 6.90 -13.88
CA ARG A 376 -5.44 6.43 -12.51
C ARG A 376 -6.77 6.90 -11.92
N TYR A 377 -7.33 6.10 -11.02
CA TYR A 377 -8.59 6.34 -10.34
C TYR A 377 -8.49 7.42 -9.25
N ASN A 378 -8.74 8.66 -9.63
CA ASN A 378 -8.85 9.79 -8.72
C ASN A 378 -10.07 10.66 -9.10
N PRO A 379 -11.30 10.28 -8.69
CA PRO A 379 -12.51 10.99 -9.10
C PRO A 379 -12.53 12.42 -8.60
N GLU A 380 -12.78 13.36 -9.51
CA GLU A 380 -12.94 14.77 -9.15
C GLU A 380 -14.16 14.96 -8.25
N ILE A 381 -13.91 15.39 -7.01
CA ILE A 381 -14.91 15.84 -6.05
C ILE A 381 -14.53 17.23 -5.49
N PRO A 382 -15.51 18.08 -5.14
CA PRO A 382 -15.25 19.41 -4.58
C PRO A 382 -14.31 19.39 -3.38
N THR A 383 -13.41 20.38 -3.29
CA THR A 383 -12.40 20.48 -2.23
C THR A 383 -12.99 20.42 -0.81
N TRP A 384 -14.18 20.99 -0.60
CA TRP A 384 -14.86 20.91 0.70
C TRP A 384 -15.26 19.47 1.07
N LYS A 385 -15.60 18.59 0.10
CA LYS A 385 -15.83 17.17 0.35
C LYS A 385 -14.53 16.44 0.66
N LYS A 386 -13.41 16.80 0.02
CA LYS A 386 -12.07 16.27 0.35
C LYS A 386 -11.69 16.62 1.79
N ILE A 387 -11.88 17.88 2.19
CA ILE A 387 -11.64 18.37 3.57
C ILE A 387 -12.55 17.64 4.57
N TYR A 388 -13.85 17.51 4.28
CA TYR A 388 -14.80 16.80 5.13
C TYR A 388 -14.40 15.33 5.35
N CYS A 389 -14.09 14.61 4.27
CA CYS A 389 -13.67 13.20 4.34
C CYS A 389 -12.35 13.05 5.09
N PHE A 390 -11.39 13.94 4.86
CA PHE A 390 -10.11 13.93 5.58
C PHE A 390 -10.29 14.22 7.08
N GLY A 391 -11.14 15.19 7.44
CA GLY A 391 -11.47 15.47 8.85
C GLY A 391 -12.08 14.27 9.57
N HIS A 392 -13.09 13.62 8.97
CA HIS A 392 -13.67 12.38 9.52
C HIS A 392 -12.70 11.19 9.51
N PHE A 393 -11.75 11.15 8.58
CA PHE A 393 -10.68 10.15 8.56
C PHE A 393 -9.65 10.37 9.69
N LEU A 394 -9.32 11.61 10.06
CA LEU A 394 -8.50 11.90 11.24
C LEU A 394 -9.22 11.48 12.54
N LEU A 395 -10.55 11.65 12.61
CA LEU A 395 -11.35 11.12 13.73
C LEU A 395 -11.38 9.59 13.75
N LEU A 396 -11.43 8.93 12.59
CA LEU A 396 -11.30 7.47 12.48
C LEU A 396 -9.95 6.98 13.01
N LEU A 397 -8.84 7.63 12.62
CA LEU A 397 -7.50 7.31 13.11
C LEU A 397 -7.37 7.49 14.63
N ALA A 398 -7.87 8.60 15.17
CA ALA A 398 -7.87 8.83 16.62
C ALA A 398 -8.69 7.77 17.38
N ALA A 399 -9.85 7.37 16.84
CA ALA A 399 -10.68 6.30 17.39
C ALA A 399 -10.00 4.92 17.28
N PHE A 400 -9.26 4.65 16.21
CA PHE A 400 -8.47 3.43 16.02
C PHE A 400 -7.32 3.32 17.04
N PHE A 401 -6.52 4.39 17.25
CA PHE A 401 -5.47 4.36 18.27
C PHE A 401 -6.00 4.19 19.70
N HIS A 402 -7.20 4.71 19.98
CA HIS A 402 -7.89 4.44 21.25
C HIS A 402 -8.39 2.99 21.33
N PHE A 403 -9.00 2.45 20.27
CA PHE A 403 -9.35 1.02 20.19
C PHE A 403 -8.14 0.14 20.45
N GLU A 404 -7.03 0.32 19.75
CA GLU A 404 -5.88 -0.59 19.82
C GLU A 404 -5.22 -0.57 21.22
N PHE A 405 -5.24 0.56 21.91
CA PHE A 405 -4.79 0.64 23.31
C PHE A 405 -5.78 -0.01 24.30
N ASP A 406 -7.08 0.20 24.12
CA ASP A 406 -8.11 -0.35 25.00
C ASP A 406 -8.39 -1.85 24.71
N ARG A 407 -7.94 -2.35 23.55
CA ARG A 407 -8.38 -3.60 22.89
C ARG A 407 -8.38 -4.81 23.80
N SER A 408 -7.27 -5.05 24.51
CA SER A 408 -7.08 -6.21 25.39
C SER A 408 -8.03 -6.25 26.60
N GLN A 409 -8.67 -5.12 26.92
CA GLN A 409 -9.60 -4.95 28.04
C GLN A 409 -11.08 -4.86 27.59
N MET A 410 -11.35 -4.94 26.29
CA MET A 410 -12.70 -4.79 25.73
C MET A 410 -13.47 -6.12 25.71
N SER A 411 -14.77 -6.07 26.01
CA SER A 411 -15.65 -7.21 25.77
C SER A 411 -15.86 -7.44 24.26
N TYR A 412 -16.15 -8.68 23.87
CA TYR A 412 -16.47 -9.04 22.47
C TYR A 412 -17.60 -8.18 21.87
N PHE A 413 -18.58 -7.75 22.67
CA PHE A 413 -19.64 -6.85 22.21
C PHE A 413 -19.08 -5.47 21.83
N THR A 414 -18.31 -4.85 22.72
CA THR A 414 -17.69 -3.53 22.46
C THR A 414 -16.67 -3.60 21.33
N PHE A 415 -15.96 -4.73 21.19
CA PHE A 415 -15.04 -5.01 20.09
C PHE A 415 -15.77 -5.03 18.74
N ASN A 416 -16.80 -5.87 18.60
CA ASN A 416 -17.59 -5.96 17.37
C ASN A 416 -18.30 -4.63 17.03
N LEU A 417 -18.73 -3.87 18.04
CA LEU A 417 -19.33 -2.55 17.83
C LEU A 417 -18.31 -1.51 17.31
N LYS A 418 -17.08 -1.46 17.86
CA LYS A 418 -16.02 -0.58 17.32
C LYS A 418 -15.58 -1.02 15.92
N LEU A 419 -15.47 -2.34 15.66
CA LEU A 419 -15.16 -2.89 14.33
C LEU A 419 -16.24 -2.51 13.29
N ALA A 420 -17.52 -2.65 13.63
CA ALA A 420 -18.63 -2.22 12.78
C ALA A 420 -18.56 -0.72 12.48
N PHE A 421 -18.25 0.13 13.48
CA PHE A 421 -18.03 1.57 13.28
C PHE A 421 -16.87 1.86 12.32
N PHE A 422 -15.75 1.14 12.40
CA PHE A 422 -14.62 1.29 11.48
C PHE A 422 -15.02 0.92 10.05
N VAL A 423 -15.58 -0.28 9.86
CA VAL A 423 -16.05 -0.77 8.54
C VAL A 423 -17.08 0.19 7.93
N THR A 424 -18.07 0.66 8.70
CA THR A 424 -19.07 1.62 8.22
C THR A 424 -18.45 2.98 7.87
N THR A 425 -17.50 3.48 8.67
CA THR A 425 -16.82 4.76 8.38
C THR A 425 -15.99 4.67 7.10
N ILE A 426 -15.20 3.61 6.93
CA ILE A 426 -14.38 3.38 5.73
C ILE A 426 -15.28 3.28 4.49
N GLN A 427 -16.41 2.58 4.56
CA GLN A 427 -17.39 2.51 3.47
C GLN A 427 -18.04 3.87 3.15
N CYS A 428 -18.37 4.69 4.15
CA CYS A 428 -18.95 6.03 3.91
C CYS A 428 -17.93 6.98 3.26
N LEU A 429 -16.68 6.97 3.72
CA LEU A 429 -15.59 7.75 3.10
C LEU A 429 -15.34 7.30 1.65
N GLY A 430 -15.25 5.99 1.42
CA GLY A 430 -15.15 5.42 0.08
C GLY A 430 -16.32 5.84 -0.82
N ALA A 431 -17.56 5.77 -0.33
CA ALA A 431 -18.75 6.17 -1.08
C ALA A 431 -18.74 7.64 -1.54
N PHE A 432 -18.13 8.56 -0.77
CA PHE A 432 -17.95 9.95 -1.18
C PHE A 432 -16.91 10.12 -2.29
N PHE A 433 -15.74 9.48 -2.18
CA PHE A 433 -14.72 9.50 -3.24
C PHE A 433 -15.24 8.85 -4.53
N ASP A 434 -15.93 7.72 -4.40
CA ASP A 434 -16.60 6.99 -5.48
C ASP A 434 -17.81 7.74 -6.11
N ARG A 435 -18.16 8.93 -5.61
CA ARG A 435 -19.31 9.75 -6.02
C ARG A 435 -20.66 8.99 -5.99
N LYS A 436 -20.84 8.05 -5.06
CA LYS A 436 -22.08 7.24 -4.97
C LYS A 436 -23.26 8.12 -4.54
N ILE A 437 -24.40 7.97 -5.21
CA ILE A 437 -25.65 8.71 -4.89
C ILE A 437 -26.14 8.50 -3.45
N TYR A 438 -25.80 7.36 -2.84
CA TYR A 438 -26.21 7.00 -1.48
C TYR A 438 -25.26 7.51 -0.39
N ALA A 439 -24.10 8.10 -0.72
CA ALA A 439 -23.05 8.44 0.24
C ALA A 439 -23.57 9.35 1.37
N SER A 440 -24.28 10.43 1.02
CA SER A 440 -24.88 11.34 2.00
C SER A 440 -25.90 10.67 2.93
N TYR A 441 -26.64 9.66 2.44
CA TYR A 441 -27.63 8.93 3.24
C TYR A 441 -26.94 7.95 4.21
N GLN A 442 -25.93 7.22 3.75
CA GLN A 442 -25.09 6.38 4.62
C GLN A 442 -24.39 7.22 5.69
N GLU A 443 -23.92 8.41 5.33
CA GLU A 443 -23.24 9.31 6.25
C GLU A 443 -24.16 9.87 7.33
N ILE A 444 -25.42 10.20 7.02
CA ILE A 444 -26.43 10.56 8.03
C ILE A 444 -26.67 9.39 8.99
N LEU A 445 -26.87 8.17 8.46
CA LEU A 445 -27.09 6.97 9.29
C LEU A 445 -25.89 6.69 10.22
N ARG A 446 -24.67 6.77 9.68
CA ARG A 446 -23.42 6.67 10.45
C ARG A 446 -23.36 7.73 11.53
N CYS A 447 -23.64 8.98 11.19
CA CYS A 447 -23.56 10.09 12.14
C CYS A 447 -24.61 10.01 13.25
N VAL A 448 -25.85 9.60 12.95
CA VAL A 448 -26.89 9.33 13.96
C VAL A 448 -26.48 8.18 14.86
N GLY A 449 -25.97 7.07 14.32
CA GLY A 449 -25.50 5.92 15.10
C GLY A 449 -24.35 6.25 16.04
N VAL A 450 -23.33 6.98 15.56
CA VAL A 450 -22.20 7.44 16.38
C VAL A 450 -22.65 8.43 17.46
N THR A 451 -23.55 9.35 17.12
CA THR A 451 -24.12 10.31 18.10
C THR A 451 -24.89 9.57 19.19
N ALA A 452 -25.74 8.60 18.83
CA ALA A 452 -26.48 7.78 19.79
C ALA A 452 -25.56 6.94 20.70
N TYR A 453 -24.50 6.35 20.14
CA TYR A 453 -23.49 5.62 20.92
C TYR A 453 -22.80 6.53 21.95
N TYR A 454 -22.20 7.65 21.52
CA TYR A 454 -21.51 8.56 22.44
C TYR A 454 -22.44 9.27 23.42
N PHE A 455 -23.72 9.44 23.09
CA PHE A 455 -24.74 9.93 24.01
C PHE A 455 -25.13 8.88 25.07
N HIS A 456 -25.25 7.60 24.70
CA HIS A 456 -25.50 6.52 25.65
C HIS A 456 -24.37 6.39 26.69
N ILE A 457 -23.11 6.43 26.24
CA ILE A 457 -21.93 6.36 27.15
C ILE A 457 -21.52 7.72 27.72
N ILE A 458 -22.31 8.80 27.57
CA ILE A 458 -21.86 10.16 27.92
C ILE A 458 -21.54 10.30 29.41
N THR A 459 -22.31 9.62 30.27
CA THR A 459 -22.19 9.60 31.73
C THR A 459 -21.24 8.54 32.29
N ASP A 460 -20.68 7.64 31.47
CA ASP A 460 -19.85 6.55 31.98
C ASP A 460 -18.59 7.08 32.68
N PRO A 461 -18.26 6.65 33.92
CA PRO A 461 -17.09 7.14 34.64
C PRO A 461 -15.76 6.71 33.96
N LEU A 462 -15.79 5.68 33.13
CA LEU A 462 -14.64 5.15 32.40
C LEU A 462 -14.42 5.90 31.07
N GLY A 463 -13.99 7.17 31.15
CA GLY A 463 -13.53 7.91 29.97
C GLY A 463 -13.48 9.44 30.12
N VAL A 464 -12.72 10.08 29.23
CA VAL A 464 -12.53 11.54 29.22
C VAL A 464 -13.77 12.24 28.65
N GLN A 465 -14.63 12.76 29.54
CA GLN A 465 -15.93 13.34 29.20
C GLN A 465 -15.90 14.43 28.10
N PRO A 466 -14.93 15.38 28.06
CA PRO A 466 -14.80 16.34 26.95
C PRO A 466 -14.72 15.69 25.56
N ASN A 467 -14.02 14.55 25.43
CA ASN A 467 -13.87 13.87 24.14
C ASN A 467 -15.20 13.30 23.65
N ARG A 468 -16.06 12.80 24.56
CA ARG A 468 -17.40 12.31 24.21
C ARG A 468 -18.30 13.44 23.74
N LEU A 469 -18.29 14.59 24.42
CA LEU A 469 -19.08 15.76 24.03
C LEU A 469 -18.63 16.30 22.66
N PHE A 470 -17.32 16.34 22.40
CA PHE A 470 -16.76 16.68 21.09
C PHE A 470 -17.26 15.73 19.99
N MET A 471 -17.20 14.41 20.21
CA MET A 471 -17.72 13.43 19.25
C MET A 471 -19.24 13.59 19.01
N VAL A 472 -20.05 13.74 20.07
CA VAL A 472 -21.49 14.03 19.96
C VAL A 472 -21.73 15.28 19.11
N ALA A 473 -21.07 16.40 19.41
CA ALA A 473 -21.25 17.66 18.70
C ALA A 473 -20.84 17.57 17.22
N THR A 474 -19.68 17.00 16.92
CA THR A 474 -19.16 16.88 15.55
C THR A 474 -20.02 15.97 14.69
N TYR A 475 -20.46 14.82 15.21
CA TYR A 475 -21.28 13.88 14.46
C TYR A 475 -22.74 14.34 14.35
N MET A 476 -23.32 14.95 15.39
CA MET A 476 -24.64 15.57 15.30
C MET A 476 -24.66 16.71 14.26
N SER A 477 -23.66 17.60 14.28
CA SER A 477 -23.52 18.68 13.29
C SER A 477 -23.36 18.12 11.87
N SER A 478 -22.63 17.01 11.71
CA SER A 478 -22.47 16.31 10.43
C SER A 478 -23.79 15.71 9.92
N ALA A 479 -24.59 15.08 10.80
CA ALA A 479 -25.91 14.57 10.45
C ALA A 479 -26.88 15.69 10.01
N VAL A 480 -26.91 16.80 10.76
CA VAL A 480 -27.72 17.98 10.42
C VAL A 480 -27.27 18.60 9.09
N PHE A 481 -25.96 18.78 8.89
CA PHE A 481 -25.39 19.31 7.65
C PHE A 481 -25.80 18.47 6.43
N TRP A 482 -25.61 17.15 6.46
CA TRP A 482 -25.97 16.30 5.33
C TRP A 482 -27.49 16.19 5.12
N SER A 483 -28.29 16.22 6.19
CA SER A 483 -29.75 16.26 6.08
C SER A 483 -30.22 17.54 5.37
N ALA A 484 -29.70 18.70 5.79
CA ALA A 484 -29.97 19.98 5.14
C ALA A 484 -29.44 20.03 3.70
N HIS A 485 -28.23 19.51 3.45
CA HIS A 485 -27.67 19.42 2.10
C HIS A 485 -28.55 18.57 1.18
N ILE A 486 -29.06 17.42 1.63
CA ILE A 486 -29.99 16.61 0.83
C ILE A 486 -31.25 17.43 0.54
N VAL A 487 -31.92 17.97 1.56
CA VAL A 487 -33.17 18.73 1.39
C VAL A 487 -33.02 19.90 0.40
N LEU A 488 -31.94 20.68 0.51
CA LEU A 488 -31.66 21.81 -0.37
C LEU A 488 -31.32 21.41 -1.83
N HIS A 489 -30.96 20.15 -2.08
CA HIS A 489 -30.55 19.65 -3.40
C HIS A 489 -31.46 18.54 -3.96
N ILE A 490 -32.59 18.23 -3.31
CA ILE A 490 -33.56 17.20 -3.76
C ILE A 490 -34.04 17.47 -5.20
N GLY A 491 -34.20 18.73 -5.59
CA GLY A 491 -34.58 19.13 -6.95
C GLY A 491 -33.41 19.41 -7.91
N THR A 492 -32.17 19.40 -7.44
CA THR A 492 -30.97 19.77 -8.23
C THR A 492 -30.04 18.58 -8.45
N VAL A 493 -30.54 17.35 -8.37
CA VAL A 493 -29.80 16.16 -8.84
C VAL A 493 -29.60 16.33 -10.35
N PRO A 494 -28.37 16.60 -10.83
CA PRO A 494 -28.18 16.79 -12.25
C PRO A 494 -28.36 15.43 -12.94
N HIS A 495 -29.11 15.39 -14.03
CA HIS A 495 -29.13 14.22 -14.93
C HIS A 495 -27.80 14.09 -15.72
N GLU A 496 -26.75 14.77 -15.26
CA GLU A 496 -25.42 14.77 -15.86
C GLU A 496 -24.89 13.34 -15.94
N ASN A 497 -24.34 13.06 -17.11
CA ASN A 497 -23.43 11.97 -17.32
C ASN A 497 -24.03 10.56 -17.24
N THR A 498 -25.36 10.36 -17.29
CA THR A 498 -25.86 9.07 -17.83
C THR A 498 -25.32 8.89 -19.27
N GLU A 499 -25.37 9.96 -20.07
CA GLU A 499 -24.87 9.96 -21.45
C GLU A 499 -23.33 10.13 -21.56
N LYS A 500 -22.68 10.82 -20.60
CA LYS A 500 -21.21 11.00 -20.59
C LYS A 500 -20.49 9.79 -19.96
N ILE A 501 -21.08 9.11 -18.97
CA ILE A 501 -20.65 7.76 -18.54
C ILE A 501 -20.99 6.74 -19.62
N SER A 502 -22.10 6.91 -20.38
CA SER A 502 -22.32 6.11 -21.60
C SER A 502 -21.19 6.32 -22.60
N LYS A 503 -20.86 7.57 -22.98
CA LYS A 503 -19.76 7.87 -23.92
C LYS A 503 -18.37 7.46 -23.40
N MET A 504 -18.09 7.57 -22.11
CA MET A 504 -16.86 7.02 -21.52
C MET A 504 -16.83 5.48 -21.57
N LYS A 505 -17.94 4.80 -21.24
CA LYS A 505 -18.10 3.35 -21.44
C LYS A 505 -18.07 2.94 -22.92
N GLN A 506 -18.46 3.84 -23.82
CA GLN A 506 -18.50 3.62 -25.25
C GLN A 506 -17.09 3.72 -25.84
N ILE A 507 -16.33 4.75 -25.48
CA ILE A 507 -14.89 4.87 -25.80
C ILE A 507 -14.13 3.67 -25.20
N SER A 508 -14.35 3.34 -23.93
CA SER A 508 -13.81 2.13 -23.28
C SER A 508 -14.46 0.81 -23.76
N SER A 509 -15.28 0.84 -24.82
CA SER A 509 -15.79 -0.34 -25.53
C SER A 509 -15.37 -0.37 -27.01
N ILE A 510 -15.04 0.79 -27.58
CA ILE A 510 -14.39 0.92 -28.89
C ILE A 510 -12.92 0.49 -28.77
N GLN A 511 -12.25 0.81 -27.66
CA GLN A 511 -10.96 0.21 -27.27
C GLN A 511 -11.07 -1.25 -26.79
N ALA A 512 -12.20 -1.94 -27.00
CA ALA A 512 -12.44 -3.31 -26.52
C ALA A 512 -12.86 -4.28 -27.63
N SER A 513 -12.66 -3.93 -28.91
CA SER A 513 -12.89 -4.84 -30.04
C SER A 513 -11.69 -5.75 -30.35
N ASP A 514 -10.48 -5.33 -30.00
CA ASP A 514 -9.27 -5.86 -30.61
C ASP A 514 -8.52 -6.82 -29.68
N LYS A 515 -8.97 -8.07 -29.68
CA LYS A 515 -8.20 -9.30 -29.35
C LYS A 515 -7.51 -9.42 -27.96
N VAL A 516 -8.02 -8.80 -26.89
CA VAL A 516 -7.57 -9.12 -25.51
C VAL A 516 -8.74 -9.39 -24.57
N TYR A 517 -8.59 -10.41 -23.70
CA TYR A 517 -9.58 -10.81 -22.69
C TYR A 517 -9.70 -9.78 -21.54
N HIS A 518 -10.39 -8.66 -21.76
CA HIS A 518 -10.54 -7.61 -20.75
C HIS A 518 -11.88 -7.63 -19.98
N PHE A 519 -11.78 -7.63 -18.64
CA PHE A 519 -12.91 -7.84 -17.73
C PHE A 519 -13.60 -6.53 -17.32
N LYS A 520 -14.87 -6.39 -17.73
CA LYS A 520 -15.75 -5.29 -17.28
C LYS A 520 -16.30 -5.53 -15.86
N THR A 521 -15.58 -5.09 -14.84
CA THR A 521 -16.12 -4.96 -13.46
C THR A 521 -15.78 -3.61 -12.86
N ASN A 522 -16.81 -2.82 -12.54
CA ASN A 522 -16.64 -1.54 -11.83
C ASN A 522 -16.12 -1.80 -10.41
N GLN A 523 -15.17 -0.98 -9.94
CA GLN A 523 -14.76 -0.93 -8.53
C GLN A 523 -15.97 -0.83 -7.60
N LYS A 524 -16.03 -1.76 -6.64
CA LYS A 524 -16.98 -1.80 -5.54
C LYS A 524 -16.34 -2.55 -4.38
N PHE A 525 -16.41 -1.98 -3.17
CA PHE A 525 -16.08 -2.65 -1.92
C PHE A 525 -17.03 -3.86 -1.70
N TYR A 526 -16.64 -5.05 -2.14
CA TYR A 526 -17.43 -6.29 -1.95
C TYR A 526 -16.79 -7.34 -1.04
N VAL A 527 -15.46 -7.32 -0.86
CA VAL A 527 -14.69 -8.34 -0.11
C VAL A 527 -15.28 -8.60 1.27
N ILE A 528 -15.57 -7.54 2.03
CA ILE A 528 -16.12 -7.62 3.39
C ILE A 528 -17.53 -8.22 3.42
N TRP A 529 -18.34 -8.04 2.36
CA TRP A 529 -19.75 -8.41 2.37
C TRP A 529 -20.02 -9.84 1.85
N GLU A 530 -19.18 -10.37 0.95
CA GLU A 530 -19.30 -11.77 0.50
C GLU A 530 -18.57 -12.75 1.43
N LEU A 531 -17.59 -12.29 2.23
CA LEU A 531 -17.04 -13.08 3.35
C LEU A 531 -18.06 -13.22 4.50
N ALA A 532 -18.79 -12.15 4.82
CA ALA A 532 -19.94 -12.15 5.76
C ALA A 532 -21.21 -12.84 5.20
N ARG A 533 -21.02 -13.76 4.25
CA ARG A 533 -22.02 -14.64 3.63
C ARG A 533 -21.62 -16.11 3.65
N LEU A 534 -20.41 -16.40 4.14
CA LEU A 534 -19.85 -17.75 4.33
C LEU A 534 -19.75 -18.14 5.82
N PHE A 535 -20.14 -17.20 6.70
CA PHE A 535 -20.43 -17.36 8.12
C PHE A 535 -21.84 -16.80 8.38
#